data_AF-A0AB39UFS0-F1
#
_entry.id   AF-A0AB39UFS0-F1
#
_cell.length_a   1.000
_cell.length_b   1.000
_cell.length_c   1.000
_cell.angle_alpha   90.00
_cell.angle_beta   90.00
_cell.angle_gamma   90.00
#
_symmetry.space_group_name_H-M   'P 1'
#
loop_
_entity.id
_entity.type
_entity.pdbx_description
1 polymer ?
#
loop_
_entity_poly.entity_id
_entity_poly.type
_entity_poly.pdbx_seq_one_letter_code
_entity_poly.pdbx_strand_id
1 'polypeptide(L)'
;MRRTEHGISKPGEPKRLPAKGRECSIPGCHDPMFSRLLCRKHYRRAAKGLPIADPDDSKTVGVTRSGKSYWGIVEHDGERLICHECGKSYLNLAVHIAMAHGPVKQYRISHGLTMRQPLRAERLQEAARAKGKTLARNLASSRSPETLSLADHDLIIRGNRISRQHH
;
A
#
# COMPACT_ATOMS: atom_id res chain seq x y z
N MET A 1 6.51 -2.84 35.32
CA MET A 1 5.06 -2.75 35.63
C MET A 1 4.27 -3.40 34.52
N ARG A 2 3.36 -4.33 34.88
CA ARG A 2 2.71 -5.30 34.00
C ARG A 2 1.58 -4.66 33.19
N ARG A 3 1.48 -5.06 31.92
CA ARG A 3 0.48 -4.66 30.94
C ARG A 3 -0.89 -5.21 31.38
N THR A 4 -1.87 -4.35 31.66
CA THR A 4 -3.27 -4.77 31.84
C THR A 4 -3.96 -4.68 30.49
N GLU A 5 -4.01 -5.82 29.81
CA GLU A 5 -4.57 -5.98 28.47
C GLU A 5 -5.89 -6.72 28.55
N HIS A 6 -7.01 -6.00 28.45
CA HIS A 6 -8.32 -6.63 28.27
C HIS A 6 -9.13 -5.89 27.22
N GLY A 7 -9.08 -6.43 26.02
CA GLY A 7 -10.12 -6.21 25.04
C GLY A 7 -10.26 -7.47 24.22
N ILE A 8 -11.31 -8.24 24.49
CA ILE A 8 -11.66 -9.46 23.76
C ILE A 8 -12.77 -9.07 22.77
N SER A 9 -12.57 -9.26 21.45
CA SER A 9 -13.61 -8.95 20.44
C SER A 9 -14.52 -10.16 20.17
N LYS A 10 -13.99 -11.37 20.42
CA LYS A 10 -14.64 -12.68 20.50
C LYS A 10 -13.82 -13.54 21.48
N PRO A 11 -14.39 -14.54 22.18
CA PRO A 11 -13.62 -15.40 23.07
C PRO A 11 -12.38 -15.95 22.35
N GLY A 12 -11.17 -15.64 22.86
CA GLY A 12 -9.91 -16.16 22.32
C GLY A 12 -9.27 -15.38 21.16
N GLU A 13 -9.88 -14.34 20.58
CA GLU A 13 -9.24 -13.56 19.50
C GLU A 13 -8.51 -12.32 20.05
N PRO A 14 -7.19 -12.16 19.83
CA PRO A 14 -6.46 -11.00 20.31
C PRO A 14 -6.97 -9.72 19.62
N LYS A 15 -7.51 -8.75 20.38
CA LYS A 15 -7.81 -7.44 19.79
C LYS A 15 -6.49 -6.82 19.32
N ARG A 16 -6.43 -6.48 18.04
CA ARG A 16 -5.45 -5.52 17.55
C ARG A 16 -5.75 -4.18 18.22
N LEU A 17 -5.03 -3.86 19.28
CA LEU A 17 -5.11 -2.57 19.95
C LEU A 17 -4.40 -1.52 19.07
N PRO A 18 -4.87 -0.26 19.05
CA PRO A 18 -4.15 0.81 18.40
C PRO A 18 -2.75 0.96 19.02
N ALA A 19 -1.75 1.29 18.20
CA ALA A 19 -0.40 1.51 18.70
C ALA A 19 -0.40 2.79 19.55
N LYS A 20 -0.24 2.65 20.87
CA LYS A 20 -0.20 3.78 21.81
C LYS A 20 0.91 4.77 21.38
N GLY A 21 0.55 6.05 21.25
CA GLY A 21 1.50 7.13 20.93
C GLY A 21 1.85 7.31 19.45
N ARG A 22 1.16 6.66 18.51
CA ARG A 22 1.33 6.90 17.08
C ARG A 22 0.03 7.40 16.45
N GLU A 23 0.12 8.50 15.73
CA GLU A 23 -1.02 9.17 15.07
C GLU A 23 -1.26 8.65 13.65
N CYS A 24 -2.42 9.01 13.11
CA CYS A 24 -2.75 8.73 11.72
C CYS A 24 -1.80 9.48 10.77
N SER A 25 -1.43 8.82 9.67
CA SER A 25 -0.60 9.46 8.63
C SER A 25 -1.41 10.34 7.67
N ILE A 26 -2.73 10.45 7.86
CA ILE A 26 -3.56 11.37 7.06
C ILE A 26 -3.35 12.78 7.59
N PRO A 27 -2.92 13.75 6.76
CA PRO A 27 -2.78 15.14 7.17
C PRO A 27 -4.08 15.67 7.79
N GLY A 28 -3.98 16.33 8.93
CA GLY A 28 -5.13 16.85 9.69
C GLY A 28 -5.88 15.81 10.53
N CYS A 29 -5.40 14.56 10.63
CA CYS A 29 -5.99 13.54 11.50
C CYS A 29 -5.01 13.15 12.61
N HIS A 30 -5.40 13.44 13.86
CA HIS A 30 -4.63 13.11 15.06
C HIS A 30 -5.13 11.85 15.78
N ASP A 31 -6.05 11.10 15.17
CA ASP A 31 -6.58 9.87 15.76
C ASP A 31 -5.47 8.81 15.93
N PRO A 32 -5.57 7.97 16.97
CA PRO A 32 -4.59 6.92 17.21
C PRO A 32 -4.55 5.91 16.06
N MET A 33 -3.35 5.59 15.61
CA MET A 33 -3.09 4.63 14.56
C MET A 33 -3.59 3.23 14.98
N PHE A 34 -4.38 2.62 14.11
CA PHE A 34 -4.84 1.24 14.22
C PHE A 34 -3.93 0.26 13.47
N SER A 35 -3.76 0.45 12.15
CA SER A 35 -2.99 -0.45 11.29
C SER A 35 -2.60 0.24 9.98
N ARG A 36 -1.47 -0.17 9.39
CA ARG A 36 -0.93 0.39 8.13
C ARG A 36 -0.76 1.91 8.13
N LEU A 37 -0.34 2.49 9.27
CA LEU A 37 -0.19 3.95 9.41
C LEU A 37 -1.50 4.72 9.25
N LEU A 38 -2.65 4.09 9.54
CA LEU A 38 -3.99 4.70 9.47
C LEU A 38 -4.74 4.47 10.78
N CYS A 39 -5.60 5.44 11.17
CA CYS A 39 -6.57 5.25 12.23
C CYS A 39 -7.65 4.23 11.82
N ARG A 40 -8.49 3.81 12.75
CA ARG A 40 -9.53 2.80 12.49
C ARG A 40 -10.53 3.24 11.41
N LYS A 41 -10.88 4.54 11.36
CA LYS A 41 -11.80 5.13 10.37
C LYS A 41 -11.19 5.04 8.96
N HIS A 42 -10.00 5.62 8.76
CA HIS A 42 -9.33 5.62 7.46
C HIS A 42 -8.92 4.22 7.01
N TYR A 43 -8.55 3.33 7.94
CA TYR A 43 -8.31 1.91 7.63
C TYR A 43 -9.56 1.22 7.07
N ARG A 44 -10.74 1.41 7.70
CA ARG A 44 -12.01 0.83 7.21
C ARG A 44 -12.41 1.40 5.85
N ARG A 45 -12.24 2.71 5.63
CA ARG A 45 -12.50 3.35 4.32
C ARG A 45 -11.64 2.74 3.23
N ALA A 46 -10.33 2.65 3.47
CA ALA A 46 -9.38 2.03 2.54
C ALA A 46 -9.72 0.56 2.26
N ALA A 47 -10.13 -0.20 3.29
CA ALA A 47 -10.55 -1.59 3.13
C ALA A 47 -11.78 -1.74 2.24
N LYS A 48 -12.75 -0.81 2.37
CA LYS A 48 -13.96 -0.71 1.55
C LYS A 48 -13.71 -0.13 0.15
N GLY A 49 -12.48 0.25 -0.19
CA GLY A 49 -12.17 0.87 -1.49
C GLY A 49 -12.66 2.32 -1.61
N LEU A 50 -12.90 3.00 -0.49
CA LEU A 50 -13.22 4.43 -0.46
C LEU A 50 -11.92 5.26 -0.41
N PRO A 51 -11.98 6.56 -0.79
CA PRO A 51 -10.88 7.49 -0.58
C PRO A 51 -10.41 7.44 0.87
N ILE A 52 -9.09 7.40 1.03
CA ILE A 52 -8.43 7.19 2.33
C ILE A 52 -8.55 8.45 3.16
N ALA A 53 -8.35 9.61 2.55
CA ALA A 53 -8.67 10.90 3.15
C ALA A 53 -10.18 11.00 3.35
N ASP A 54 -10.59 11.68 4.41
CA ASP A 54 -11.96 12.14 4.49
C ASP A 54 -12.15 13.21 3.40
N PRO A 55 -13.14 13.07 2.51
CA PRO A 55 -13.49 14.16 1.62
C PRO A 55 -13.92 15.32 2.52
N ASP A 56 -13.26 16.47 2.35
CA ASP A 56 -13.89 17.75 2.65
C ASP A 56 -15.22 17.79 1.87
N ASP A 57 -16.30 18.34 2.43
CA ASP A 57 -17.62 18.38 1.77
C ASP A 57 -17.54 18.99 0.35
N SER A 58 -16.50 19.78 0.08
CA SER A 58 -16.17 20.35 -1.24
C SER A 58 -15.57 19.37 -2.27
N LYS A 59 -15.12 18.17 -1.88
CA LYS A 59 -14.39 17.22 -2.75
C LYS A 59 -15.25 16.02 -3.14
N THR A 60 -15.78 16.07 -4.36
CA THR A 60 -16.54 14.99 -4.98
C THR A 60 -15.70 14.25 -6.02
N VAL A 61 -15.67 12.91 -5.92
CA VAL A 61 -14.93 12.03 -6.84
C VAL A 61 -15.41 12.24 -8.28
N GLY A 62 -14.48 12.47 -9.20
CA GLY A 62 -14.77 12.65 -10.63
C GLY A 62 -15.38 13.98 -11.04
N VAL A 63 -15.66 14.86 -10.07
CA VAL A 63 -16.22 16.19 -10.33
C VAL A 63 -15.21 17.26 -9.95
N THR A 64 -14.64 17.16 -8.74
CA THR A 64 -13.67 18.14 -8.26
C THR A 64 -12.37 18.02 -9.04
N ARG A 65 -11.87 19.16 -9.55
CA ARG A 65 -10.61 19.20 -10.30
C ARG A 65 -9.42 18.98 -9.37
N SER A 66 -8.48 18.17 -9.82
CA SER A 66 -7.28 17.79 -9.09
C SER A 66 -6.06 17.91 -10.00
N GLY A 67 -5.58 19.14 -10.15
CA GLY A 67 -4.51 19.48 -11.09
C GLY A 67 -4.95 19.34 -12.54
N LYS A 68 -4.32 18.42 -13.28
CA LYS A 68 -4.60 18.11 -14.68
C LYS A 68 -5.67 17.03 -14.88
N SER A 69 -6.11 16.37 -13.81
CA SER A 69 -7.14 15.31 -13.81
C SER A 69 -8.27 15.65 -12.82
N TYR A 70 -9.19 14.72 -12.62
CA TYR A 70 -10.25 14.79 -11.60
C TYR A 70 -9.85 14.06 -10.30
N TRP A 71 -10.33 14.58 -9.17
CA TRP A 71 -10.06 14.01 -7.85
C TRP A 71 -10.67 12.61 -7.73
N GLY A 72 -9.88 11.65 -7.25
CA GLY A 72 -10.30 10.26 -7.08
C GLY A 72 -10.31 9.40 -8.36
N ILE A 73 -9.96 9.96 -9.52
CA ILE A 73 -9.96 9.25 -10.81
C ILE A 73 -8.58 9.32 -11.46
N VAL A 74 -8.01 8.15 -11.78
CA VAL A 74 -6.84 8.06 -12.66
C VAL A 74 -7.31 7.86 -14.08
N GLU A 75 -7.27 8.93 -14.86
CA GLU A 75 -7.57 8.90 -16.29
C GLU A 75 -6.51 8.11 -17.07
N HIS A 76 -6.88 7.60 -18.24
CA HIS A 76 -6.00 6.87 -19.13
C HIS A 76 -6.21 7.28 -20.59
N ASP A 77 -5.15 7.24 -21.39
CA ASP A 77 -5.17 7.55 -22.82
C ASP A 77 -5.47 6.32 -23.71
N GLY A 78 -5.78 5.18 -23.09
CA GLY A 78 -6.03 3.90 -23.75
C GLY A 78 -4.95 2.86 -23.47
N GLU A 79 -3.70 3.28 -23.24
CA GLU A 79 -2.60 2.36 -22.90
C GLU A 79 -1.83 2.77 -21.65
N ARG A 80 -1.90 4.04 -21.26
CA ARG A 80 -1.10 4.65 -20.19
C ARG A 80 -1.98 5.43 -19.25
N LEU A 81 -1.50 5.59 -18.02
CA LEU A 81 -2.19 6.34 -16.98
C LEU A 81 -1.70 7.78 -16.93
N ILE A 82 -2.61 8.73 -16.79
CA ILE A 82 -2.32 10.16 -16.76
C ILE A 82 -2.00 10.61 -15.33
N CYS A 83 -0.89 11.33 -15.15
CA CYS A 83 -0.53 11.94 -13.88
C CYS A 83 -1.36 13.19 -13.59
N HIS A 84 -1.84 13.35 -12.35
CA HIS A 84 -2.65 14.49 -11.93
C HIS A 84 -1.83 15.78 -11.80
N GLU A 85 -0.55 15.68 -11.44
CA GLU A 85 0.32 16.84 -11.24
C GLU A 85 0.89 17.35 -12.56
N CYS A 86 1.49 16.47 -13.37
CA CYS A 86 2.16 16.88 -14.61
C CYS A 86 1.35 16.68 -15.90
N GLY A 87 0.25 15.92 -15.87
CA GLY A 87 -0.60 15.65 -17.05
C GLY A 87 0.01 14.71 -18.10
N LYS A 88 1.23 14.21 -17.89
CA LYS A 88 1.89 13.25 -18.81
C LYS A 88 1.37 11.83 -18.56
N SER A 89 1.42 10.98 -19.59
CA SER A 89 0.97 9.59 -19.51
C SER A 89 2.12 8.59 -19.31
N TYR A 90 1.90 7.60 -18.44
CA TYR A 90 2.92 6.62 -18.05
C TYR A 90 2.36 5.20 -17.96
N LEU A 91 3.16 4.21 -18.38
CA LEU A 91 2.85 2.80 -18.18
C LEU A 91 2.91 2.42 -16.69
N ASN A 92 3.89 2.96 -15.95
CA ASN A 92 4.05 2.74 -14.52
C ASN A 92 4.02 4.07 -13.78
N LEU A 93 2.81 4.56 -13.54
CA LEU A 93 2.56 5.83 -12.87
C LEU A 93 3.10 5.83 -11.43
N ALA A 94 3.08 4.69 -10.72
CA ALA A 94 3.62 4.59 -9.36
C ALA A 94 5.12 4.96 -9.28
N VAL A 95 5.93 4.47 -10.23
CA VAL A 95 7.36 4.77 -10.28
C VAL A 95 7.59 6.24 -10.62
N HIS A 96 6.85 6.76 -11.60
CA HIS A 96 6.93 8.18 -11.95
C HIS A 96 6.62 9.08 -10.75
N ILE A 97 5.53 8.81 -10.02
CA ILE A 97 5.16 9.58 -8.82
C ILE A 97 6.29 9.51 -7.80
N ALA A 98 6.79 8.32 -7.48
CA ALA A 98 7.85 8.13 -6.49
C ALA A 98 9.13 8.94 -6.80
N MET A 99 9.45 9.11 -8.09
CA MET A 99 10.66 9.81 -8.53
C MET A 99 10.45 11.32 -8.71
N ALA A 100 9.27 11.76 -9.17
CA ALA A 100 9.04 13.15 -9.57
C ALA A 100 8.16 13.96 -8.61
N HIS A 101 7.26 13.29 -7.88
CA HIS A 101 6.20 13.92 -7.07
C HIS A 101 6.21 13.47 -5.61
N GLY A 102 7.22 12.67 -5.22
CA GLY A 102 7.42 12.22 -3.85
C GLY A 102 6.63 10.95 -3.49
N PRO A 103 6.34 10.71 -2.20
CA PRO A 103 5.80 9.44 -1.75
C PRO A 103 4.41 9.13 -2.35
N VAL A 104 4.29 7.97 -3.00
CA VAL A 104 3.03 7.51 -3.64
C VAL A 104 1.83 7.53 -2.70
N LYS A 105 2.05 7.26 -1.40
CA LYS A 105 0.98 7.33 -0.39
C LYS A 105 0.43 8.75 -0.26
N GLN A 106 1.32 9.75 -0.21
CA GLN A 106 0.92 11.15 -0.10
C GLN A 106 0.17 11.60 -1.36
N TYR A 107 0.68 11.22 -2.53
CA TYR A 107 -0.01 11.46 -3.80
C TYR A 107 -1.44 10.91 -3.80
N ARG A 108 -1.64 9.67 -3.34
CA ARG A 108 -2.99 9.07 -3.23
C ARG A 108 -3.89 9.87 -2.30
N ILE A 109 -3.38 10.35 -1.17
CA ILE A 109 -4.14 11.16 -0.21
C ILE A 109 -4.56 12.50 -0.85
N SER A 110 -3.60 13.23 -1.42
CA SER A 110 -3.83 14.53 -2.06
C SER A 110 -4.86 14.46 -3.17
N HIS A 111 -4.79 13.41 -3.99
CA HIS A 111 -5.64 13.23 -5.16
C HIS A 111 -6.84 12.30 -4.91
N GLY A 112 -7.15 11.94 -3.66
CA GLY A 112 -8.35 11.16 -3.32
C GLY A 112 -8.35 9.73 -3.82
N LEU A 113 -7.19 9.21 -4.22
CA LEU A 113 -7.08 7.87 -4.77
C LEU A 113 -7.19 6.83 -3.66
N THR A 114 -7.93 5.77 -3.95
CA THR A 114 -8.08 4.63 -3.04
C THR A 114 -6.77 3.85 -2.94
N MET A 115 -6.54 3.04 -1.90
CA MET A 115 -5.33 2.19 -1.83
C MET A 115 -5.32 1.07 -2.87
N ARG A 116 -6.50 0.62 -3.32
CA ARG A 116 -6.63 -0.55 -4.21
C ARG A 116 -6.49 -0.17 -5.68
N GLN A 117 -6.65 1.11 -6.01
CA GLN A 117 -6.54 1.57 -7.38
C GLN A 117 -5.14 1.31 -7.94
N PRO A 118 -5.03 0.57 -9.06
CA PRO A 118 -3.74 0.31 -9.67
C PRO A 118 -3.17 1.60 -10.27
N LEU A 119 -1.86 1.79 -10.07
CA LEU A 119 -1.08 2.89 -10.67
C LEU A 119 -0.13 2.35 -11.75
N ARG A 120 -0.60 1.34 -12.48
CA ARG A 120 0.06 0.73 -13.64
C ARG A 120 -0.97 0.51 -14.73
N ALA A 121 -0.58 0.71 -15.98
CA ALA A 121 -1.39 0.37 -17.14
C ALA A 121 -1.85 -1.08 -17.11
N GLU A 122 -3.03 -1.35 -17.66
CA GLU A 122 -3.68 -2.68 -17.67
C GLU A 122 -2.75 -3.77 -18.20
N ARG A 123 -2.08 -3.54 -19.33
CA ARG A 123 -1.09 -4.46 -19.91
C ARG A 123 0.01 -4.87 -18.92
N LEU A 124 0.52 -3.93 -18.11
CA LEU A 124 1.51 -4.25 -17.07
C LEU A 124 0.89 -4.99 -15.89
N GLN A 125 -0.39 -4.74 -15.57
CA GLN A 125 -1.10 -5.49 -14.55
C GLN A 125 -1.32 -6.95 -14.97
N GLU A 126 -1.73 -7.19 -16.21
CA GLU A 126 -1.91 -8.52 -16.79
C GLU A 126 -0.60 -9.30 -16.83
N ALA A 127 0.47 -8.68 -17.34
CA ALA A 127 1.80 -9.28 -17.36
C ALA A 127 2.31 -9.63 -15.95
N ALA A 128 2.07 -8.76 -14.96
CA ALA A 128 2.45 -9.02 -13.57
C ALA A 128 1.62 -10.16 -12.95
N ARG A 129 0.31 -10.22 -13.23
CA ARG A 129 -0.57 -11.31 -12.78
C ARG A 129 -0.15 -12.65 -13.39
N ALA A 130 0.16 -12.68 -14.69
CA ALA A 130 0.64 -13.88 -15.38
C ALA A 130 1.97 -14.37 -14.79
N LYS A 131 2.95 -13.47 -14.60
CA LYS A 131 4.23 -13.80 -13.94
C LYS A 131 4.03 -14.31 -12.52
N GLY A 132 3.14 -13.69 -11.73
CA GLY A 132 2.83 -14.12 -10.37
C GLY A 132 2.25 -15.53 -10.31
N LYS A 133 1.35 -15.90 -11.23
CA LYS A 133 0.81 -17.26 -11.35
C LYS A 133 1.91 -18.28 -11.66
N THR A 134 2.82 -17.97 -12.57
CA THR A 134 3.96 -18.85 -12.90
C THR A 134 4.92 -19.01 -11.72
N LEU A 135 5.27 -17.92 -11.03
CA LEU A 135 6.10 -17.99 -9.83
C LEU A 135 5.45 -18.81 -8.71
N ALA A 136 4.15 -18.62 -8.46
CA ALA A 136 3.41 -19.38 -7.46
C ALA A 136 3.36 -20.87 -7.80
N ARG A 137 3.18 -21.23 -9.07
CA ARG A 137 3.26 -22.61 -9.55
C ARG A 137 4.65 -23.21 -9.31
N ASN A 138 5.70 -22.48 -9.66
CA ASN A 138 7.07 -22.95 -9.49
C ASN A 138 7.42 -23.14 -8.00
N LEU A 139 7.00 -22.20 -7.14
CA LEU A 139 7.20 -22.30 -5.69
C LEU A 139 6.41 -23.43 -5.05
N ALA A 140 5.19 -23.72 -5.54
CA ALA A 140 4.42 -24.87 -5.09
C ALA A 140 5.11 -26.18 -5.50
N SER A 141 5.66 -26.23 -6.72
CA SER A 141 6.41 -27.39 -7.22
C SER A 141 7.73 -27.63 -6.49
N SER A 142 8.37 -26.60 -5.95
CA SER A 142 9.61 -26.72 -5.17
C SER A 142 9.38 -27.00 -3.68
N ARG A 143 8.12 -27.08 -3.23
CA ARG A 143 7.74 -27.43 -1.85
C ARG A 143 7.31 -28.89 -1.71
N SER A 144 7.70 -29.74 -2.66
CA SER A 144 7.49 -31.19 -2.59
C SER A 144 8.25 -31.78 -1.40
N PRO A 145 7.62 -32.62 -0.56
CA PRO A 145 8.22 -33.16 0.67
C PRO A 145 9.51 -33.95 0.43
N GLU A 146 9.73 -34.45 -0.79
CA GLU A 146 10.91 -35.21 -1.20
C GLU A 146 12.20 -34.37 -1.30
N THR A 147 12.08 -33.05 -1.43
CA THR A 147 13.25 -32.14 -1.59
C THR A 147 13.83 -31.63 -0.27
N LEU A 148 13.22 -31.95 0.87
CA LEU A 148 13.71 -31.59 2.21
C LEU A 148 14.73 -32.58 2.78
N SER A 149 15.14 -33.60 2.03
CA SER A 149 16.09 -34.62 2.51
C SER A 149 17.56 -34.37 2.15
N LEU A 150 17.90 -33.28 1.44
CA LEU A 150 19.28 -33.04 0.97
C LEU A 150 19.76 -31.59 1.14
N ALA A 151 19.20 -30.81 2.07
CA ALA A 151 19.74 -29.50 2.41
C ALA A 151 20.49 -29.59 3.74
N ASP A 152 21.82 -29.65 3.65
CA ASP A 152 22.76 -29.54 4.77
C ASP A 152 22.39 -28.38 5.70
N HIS A 153 22.32 -28.68 6.99
CA HIS A 153 21.91 -27.77 8.06
C HIS A 153 22.94 -26.66 8.40
N ASP A 154 24.02 -26.49 7.62
CA ASP A 154 25.23 -25.76 8.05
C ASP A 154 25.44 -24.36 7.45
N LEU A 155 24.45 -23.76 6.77
CA LEU A 155 24.62 -22.43 6.14
C LEU A 155 23.78 -21.29 6.72
N ILE A 156 23.12 -21.46 7.87
CA ILE A 156 22.35 -20.36 8.52
C ILE A 156 23.18 -19.65 9.62
N ILE A 157 24.48 -19.39 9.42
CA ILE A 157 25.22 -18.42 10.23
C ILE A 157 26.27 -17.71 9.36
N ARG A 158 25.94 -16.49 8.89
CA ARG A 158 26.78 -15.38 8.36
C ARG A 158 25.89 -14.61 7.36
N GLY A 159 25.27 -13.48 7.65
CA GLY A 159 25.83 -12.23 8.15
C GLY A 159 25.57 -11.16 7.07
N ASN A 160 24.79 -10.12 7.37
CA ASN A 160 24.96 -8.84 6.66
C ASN A 160 24.43 -7.67 7.50
N ARG A 161 25.35 -7.08 8.29
CA ARG A 161 25.23 -5.71 8.79
C ARG A 161 25.53 -4.78 7.62
N ILE A 162 24.55 -3.99 7.19
CA ILE A 162 24.81 -2.86 6.29
C ILE A 162 25.09 -1.64 7.16
N SER A 163 26.38 -1.30 7.26
CA SER A 163 26.88 -0.09 7.92
C SER A 163 26.42 1.16 7.18
N ARG A 164 25.87 2.13 7.92
CA ARG A 164 25.65 3.51 7.47
C ARG A 164 26.95 4.30 7.65
N GLN A 165 27.48 4.88 6.58
CA GLN A 165 28.45 5.97 6.69
C GLN A 165 27.68 7.30 6.61
N HIS A 166 27.84 8.13 7.64
CA HIS A 166 27.64 9.57 7.56
C HIS A 166 29.03 10.20 7.57
N HIS A 167 29.28 11.08 6.62
CA HIS A 167 30.35 12.08 6.68
C HIS A 167 30.02 13.12 7.76
#